data_AF-A0A7K0A231-F1
#
_entry.id   AF-A0A7K0A231-F1
#
_cell.length_a   1.000
_cell.length_b   1.000
_cell.length_c   1.000
_cell.angle_alpha   90.00
_cell.angle_beta   90.00
_cell.angle_gamma   90.00
#
_symmetry.space_group_name_H-M   'P 1'
#
loop_
_entity.id
_entity.type
_entity.pdbx_description
1 polymer ?
#
loop_
_entity_poly.entity_id
_entity_poly.type
_entity_poly.pdbx_seq_one_letter_code
_entity_poly.pdbx_strand_id
1 'polypeptide(L)'
;MARISYVDLQTLTDPELVAYMEHAQRFGTPRPETQAIRSNVPAVAKAFSRGWERIFRNGLLQHSLKELCRVYVSESIGCDY
;
A
#
# COMPACT_ATOMS: atom_id res chain seq x y z
N MET A 1 16.57 2.29 -0.58
CA MET A 1 16.19 3.18 -1.72
C MET A 1 15.51 2.32 -2.80
N ALA A 2 14.43 2.79 -3.42
CA ALA A 2 13.67 2.01 -4.40
C ALA A 2 14.49 1.72 -5.67
N ARG A 3 14.40 0.49 -6.20
CA ARG A 3 15.05 0.07 -7.47
C ARG A 3 14.12 0.12 -8.68
N ILE A 4 12.85 0.45 -8.46
CA ILE A 4 11.82 0.59 -9.48
C ILE A 4 11.37 2.05 -9.47
N SER A 5 11.13 2.62 -10.64
CA SER A 5 10.62 3.99 -10.79
C SER A 5 9.26 4.17 -10.13
N TYR A 6 8.99 5.38 -9.65
CA TYR A 6 7.64 5.78 -9.29
C TYR A 6 6.87 6.11 -10.56
N VAL A 7 5.63 5.62 -10.68
CA VAL A 7 4.75 6.03 -11.78
C VAL A 7 4.45 7.52 -11.69
N ASP A 8 4.33 8.19 -12.83
CA ASP A 8 3.79 9.55 -12.88
C ASP A 8 2.28 9.49 -12.62
N LEU A 9 1.84 10.13 -11.53
CA LEU A 9 0.45 10.18 -11.12
C LEU A 9 -0.47 10.80 -12.18
N GLN A 10 0.04 11.74 -12.99
CA GLN A 10 -0.75 12.37 -14.04
C GLN A 10 -1.06 11.40 -15.20
N THR A 11 -0.29 10.32 -15.31
CA THR A 11 -0.47 9.29 -16.35
C THR A 11 -1.40 8.15 -15.91
N LEU A 12 -1.80 8.10 -14.64
CA LEU A 12 -2.73 7.09 -14.14
C LEU A 12 -4.15 7.37 -14.61
N THR A 13 -4.64 6.57 -15.56
CA THR A 13 -6.02 6.67 -16.07
C THR A 13 -6.99 5.69 -15.41
N ASP A 14 -6.48 4.69 -14.68
CA ASP A 14 -7.32 3.70 -13.99
C ASP A 14 -7.90 4.32 -12.70
N PRO A 15 -9.22 4.48 -12.59
CA PRO A 15 -9.85 5.18 -11.47
C PRO A 15 -9.61 4.48 -10.13
N GLU A 16 -9.45 3.15 -10.12
CA GLU A 16 -9.18 2.40 -8.90
C GLU A 16 -7.77 2.68 -8.38
N LEU A 17 -6.79 2.84 -9.28
CA LEU A 17 -5.42 3.19 -8.90
C LEU A 17 -5.32 4.64 -8.42
N VAL A 18 -6.02 5.57 -9.07
CA VAL A 18 -6.11 6.97 -8.63
C VAL A 18 -6.65 7.05 -7.21
N ALA A 19 -7.77 6.36 -6.94
CA ALA A 19 -8.35 6.31 -5.59
C ALA A 19 -7.40 5.73 -4.53
N TYR A 20 -6.61 4.71 -4.88
CA TYR A 20 -5.60 4.16 -3.97
C TYR A 20 -4.48 5.16 -3.67
N MET A 21 -4.06 5.94 -4.67
CA MET A 21 -3.04 6.97 -4.48
C MET A 21 -3.55 8.12 -3.62
N GLU A 22 -4.77 8.60 -3.86
CA GLU A 22 -5.42 9.63 -3.03
C GLU A 22 -5.57 9.16 -1.58
N HIS A 23 -6.01 7.92 -1.38
CA HIS A 23 -6.09 7.32 -0.06
C HIS A 23 -4.71 7.25 0.62
N ALA A 24 -3.68 6.79 -0.09
CA ALA A 24 -2.32 6.72 0.43
C ALA A 24 -1.78 8.09 0.82
N GLN A 25 -2.03 9.13 0.01
CA GLN A 25 -1.63 10.51 0.32
C GLN A 25 -2.34 11.05 1.56
N ARG A 26 -3.62 10.73 1.73
CA ARG A 26 -4.42 11.21 2.87
C ARG A 26 -4.03 10.55 4.20
N PHE A 27 -3.79 9.25 4.19
CA PHE A 27 -3.62 8.47 5.42
C PHE A 27 -2.18 8.00 5.67
N GLY A 28 -1.30 8.13 4.68
CA GLY A 28 0.08 7.64 4.73
C GLY A 28 0.23 6.13 4.70
N THR A 29 -0.89 5.37 4.66
CA THR A 29 -0.88 3.90 4.71
C THR A 29 -1.79 3.28 3.63
N PRO A 30 -1.26 2.37 2.80
CA PRO A 30 0.17 2.13 2.54
C PRO A 30 0.88 3.41 2.04
N ARG A 31 2.20 3.52 2.20
CA ARG A 31 2.94 4.75 1.82
C ARG A 31 2.71 5.10 0.34
N PRO A 32 2.52 6.38 -0.02
CA PRO A 32 2.36 6.81 -1.41
C PRO A 32 3.47 6.30 -2.34
N GLU A 33 4.72 6.29 -1.88
CA GLU A 33 5.86 5.84 -2.66
C GLU A 33 5.76 4.35 -3.02
N THR A 34 5.26 3.50 -2.11
CA THR A 34 5.09 2.06 -2.42
C THR A 34 3.97 1.87 -3.41
N GLN A 35 2.89 2.63 -3.23
CA GLN A 35 1.74 2.55 -4.12
C GLN A 35 2.14 3.02 -5.53
N ALA A 36 2.94 4.07 -5.65
CA ALA A 36 3.49 4.52 -6.93
C ALA A 36 4.37 3.46 -7.60
N ILE A 37 5.17 2.70 -6.83
CA ILE A 37 5.95 1.56 -7.37
C ILE A 37 5.01 0.46 -7.86
N ARG A 38 4.03 0.03 -7.05
CA ARG A 38 3.10 -1.04 -7.42
C ARG A 38 2.25 -0.67 -8.64
N SER A 39 1.92 0.60 -8.79
CA SER A 39 1.10 1.11 -9.90
C SER A 39 1.78 1.05 -11.27
N ASN A 40 3.07 0.75 -11.36
CA ASN A 40 3.69 0.34 -12.64
C ASN A 40 3.02 -0.92 -13.22
N VAL A 41 2.45 -1.78 -12.38
CA VAL A 41 1.71 -2.97 -12.79
C VAL A 41 0.32 -2.93 -12.15
N PRO A 42 -0.73 -2.45 -12.86
CA PRO A 42 -2.08 -2.27 -12.30
C PRO A 42 -2.64 -3.49 -11.57
N ALA A 43 -2.42 -4.70 -12.10
CA ALA A 43 -2.88 -5.94 -11.47
C ALA A 43 -2.26 -6.16 -10.07
N VAL A 44 -0.98 -5.82 -9.89
CA VAL A 44 -0.29 -5.92 -8.60
C VAL A 44 -0.83 -4.91 -7.61
N ALA A 45 -1.00 -3.65 -8.03
CA ALA A 45 -1.58 -2.61 -7.18
C ALA A 45 -2.99 -2.96 -6.70
N LYS A 46 -3.85 -3.48 -7.60
CA LYS A 46 -5.21 -3.90 -7.26
C LYS A 46 -5.24 -5.11 -6.32
N ALA A 47 -4.47 -6.14 -6.62
CA ALA A 47 -4.41 -7.33 -5.77
C ALA A 47 -3.98 -6.97 -4.34
N PHE A 48 -2.95 -6.12 -4.20
CA PHE A 48 -2.47 -5.65 -2.90
C PHE A 48 -3.52 -4.79 -2.18
N SER A 49 -4.02 -3.72 -2.81
CA SER A 49 -4.92 -2.77 -2.16
C SER A 49 -6.24 -3.38 -1.74
N ARG A 50 -6.81 -4.30 -2.55
CA ARG A 50 -8.03 -5.03 -2.17
C ARG A 50 -7.80 -5.94 -0.97
N GLY A 51 -6.66 -6.64 -0.94
CA GLY A 51 -6.27 -7.47 0.21
C GLY A 51 -6.05 -6.64 1.48
N TRP A 52 -5.32 -5.53 1.37
CA TRP A 52 -5.12 -4.56 2.45
C TRP A 52 -6.45 -4.06 3.01
N GLU A 53 -7.36 -3.64 2.13
CA GLU A 53 -8.65 -3.13 2.57
C GLU A 53 -9.47 -4.18 3.30
N ARG A 54 -9.54 -5.39 2.73
CA ARG A 54 -10.41 -6.45 3.23
C ARG A 54 -9.89 -7.11 4.50
N ILE A 55 -8.58 -7.23 4.65
CA ILE A 55 -7.94 -7.97 5.75
C ILE A 55 -7.39 -6.99 6.80
N PHE A 56 -6.63 -5.99 6.35
CA PHE A 56 -5.90 -5.13 7.26
C PHE A 56 -6.73 -3.96 7.79
N ARG A 57 -7.57 -3.33 6.96
CA ARG A 57 -8.48 -2.27 7.42
C ARG A 57 -9.74 -2.87 8.04
N ASN A 58 -10.51 -3.62 7.26
CA ASN A 58 -11.85 -4.09 7.62
C ASN A 58 -11.91 -5.54 8.14
N GLY A 59 -10.75 -6.19 8.35
CA GLY A 59 -10.72 -7.55 8.88
C GLY A 59 -11.08 -7.63 10.37
N LEU A 60 -11.24 -8.87 10.86
CA LEU A 60 -11.84 -9.20 12.16
C LEU A 60 -11.13 -8.59 13.39
N LEU A 61 -9.80 -8.57 13.39
CA LEU A 61 -9.02 -8.09 14.54
C LEU A 61 -8.96 -6.57 14.57
N GLN A 62 -8.81 -6.03 15.78
CA GLN A 62 -8.62 -4.59 15.99
C GLN A 62 -7.42 -4.08 15.21
N HIS A 63 -7.55 -2.87 14.65
CA HIS A 63 -6.52 -2.28 13.82
C HIS A 63 -5.18 -2.09 14.56
N SER A 64 -5.23 -1.66 15.83
CA SER A 64 -4.04 -1.51 16.68
C SER A 64 -3.24 -2.80 16.84
N LEU A 65 -3.93 -3.94 17.02
CA LEU A 65 -3.27 -5.25 17.10
C LEU A 65 -2.62 -5.64 15.77
N LYS A 66 -3.31 -5.39 14.65
CA LYS A 66 -2.77 -5.67 13.32
C LYS A 66 -1.54 -4.81 13.01
N GLU A 67 -1.53 -3.55 13.43
CA GLU A 67 -0.36 -2.66 13.34
C GLU A 67 0.82 -3.17 14.19
N LEU A 68 0.57 -3.61 15.43
CA LEU A 68 1.63 -4.20 16.27
C LEU A 68 2.24 -5.44 15.60
N CYS A 69 1.41 -6.34 15.07
CA CYS A 69 1.89 -7.49 14.31
C CYS A 69 2.68 -7.08 13.06
N ARG A 70 2.23 -6.05 12.34
CA ARG A 70 2.92 -5.55 11.14
C ARG A 70 4.32 -5.04 11.48
N VAL A 71 4.47 -4.26 12.55
CA VAL A 71 5.78 -3.76 13.01
C VAL A 71 6.67 -4.93 13.43
N TYR A 72 6.17 -5.84 14.27
CA TYR A 72 6.94 -7.00 14.73
C TYR A 72 7.45 -7.86 13.56
N VAL A 73 6.58 -8.15 12.58
CA VAL A 73 6.97 -8.91 11.39
C VAL A 73 8.02 -8.14 10.58
N SER A 74 7.84 -6.83 10.37
CA SER A 74 8.82 -6.00 9.67
C SER A 74 10.19 -6.02 10.33
N GLU A 75 10.26 -5.85 11.66
CA GLU A 75 11.53 -5.91 12.41
C GLU A 75 12.16 -7.30 12.33
N SER A 76 11.35 -8.36 12.40
CA SER A 76 11.84 -9.76 12.36
C SER A 76 12.54 -10.13 11.05
N ILE A 77 12.23 -9.42 9.96
CA ILE A 77 12.82 -9.65 8.64
C ILE A 77 13.76 -8.51 8.19
N GLY A 78 14.04 -7.53 9.05
CA GLY A 78 14.86 -6.36 8.69
C GLY A 78 14.25 -5.50 7.58
N CYS A 79 12.93 -5.32 7.59
CA CYS A 79 12.23 -4.47 6.63
C CYS A 79 12.19 -3.02 7.13
N ASP A 80 13.06 -2.17 6.57
CA ASP A 80 13.18 -0.75 6.91
C ASP A 80 12.17 0.17 6.18
N TYR A 81 11.23 -0.42 5.45
CA TYR A 81 10.22 0.29 4.66
C TYR A 81 9.00 0.68 5.50
#